data_AF-A0AAW3HUD1-F1
#
_entry.id   AF-A0AAW3HUD1-F1
#
_cell.length_a   1.000
_cell.length_b   1.000
_cell.length_c   1.000
_cell.angle_alpha   90.00
_cell.angle_beta   90.00
_cell.angle_gamma   90.00
#
_symmetry.space_group_name_H-M   'P 1'
#
loop_
_entity.id
_entity.type
_entity.pdbx_description
1 polymer ?
#
loop_
_entity_poly.entity_id
_entity_poly.type
_entity_poly.pdbx_seq_one_letter_code
_entity_poly.pdbx_strand_id
1 'polypeptide(L)'
;MLTDVFFRRYENRPMFERVGQKESAFFVQAYRIVNEQIWKYYGHDQKVNESVKTIWTAIHDRLSMEIGVKELSRMYYSYQTEWMGKSYTKSGWYDINLVVEQWLNTNFTDGLDPDMFVKRRLSFVELAFRMREEQVIQANAEFPQRLAEAEKQDRMPRRSMTVPGSRADSVRAINDGTNATFVANVHELNERLKQAGMPLHYHNGYLQITQDEQLQEQIEEPFWLLVKDAQWKNVSIDMAEAIDRRDTRGRDPAFYAAKALESTIKIICELKAWTTGNEKGVSDFLNHLESKVNGAFIEGWERQSMQRFYSDVRNDLGHGPGSKDMPNLTAQQIDQTIEFCMSWVKSLIKRL
;
A
#
# COMPACT_ATOMS: atom_id res chain seq x y z
N MET A 1 10.86 8.41 -14.03
CA MET A 1 9.51 7.95 -13.68
C MET A 1 9.19 8.63 -12.36
N LEU A 2 8.09 9.38 -12.26
CA LEU A 2 7.70 10.04 -11.02
C LEU A 2 7.31 8.97 -9.99
N THR A 3 7.85 9.06 -8.78
CA THR A 3 7.46 8.19 -7.68
C THR A 3 6.27 8.83 -6.98
N ASP A 4 5.15 8.10 -6.91
CA ASP A 4 4.03 8.56 -6.09
C ASP A 4 4.41 8.47 -4.60
N VAL A 5 4.32 9.61 -3.92
CA VAL A 5 4.76 9.78 -2.53
C VAL A 5 3.71 10.56 -1.75
N PHE A 6 3.43 10.08 -0.54
CA PHE A 6 2.44 10.67 0.37
C PHE A 6 2.45 12.21 0.44
N PHE A 7 3.61 12.86 0.54
CA PHE A 7 3.66 14.32 0.69
C PHE A 7 3.21 15.09 -0.55
N ARG A 8 3.39 14.54 -1.75
CA ARG A 8 2.88 15.13 -3.00
C ARG A 8 1.39 14.84 -3.14
N ARG A 9 1.00 13.60 -2.82
CA ARG A 9 -0.41 13.20 -2.87
C ARG A 9 -1.28 14.12 -2.02
N TYR A 10 -0.84 14.40 -0.79
CA TYR A 10 -1.56 15.26 0.14
C TYR A 10 -1.05 16.70 0.21
N GLU A 11 -0.33 17.20 -0.80
CA GLU A 11 0.30 18.54 -0.77
C GLU A 11 -0.70 19.65 -0.40
N ASN A 12 -1.90 19.59 -0.99
CA ASN A 12 -2.94 20.62 -0.84
C ASN A 12 -3.87 20.41 0.37
N ARG A 13 -3.64 19.39 1.21
CA ARG A 13 -4.46 19.10 2.39
C ARG A 13 -3.64 19.28 3.66
N PRO A 14 -3.82 20.37 4.43
CA PRO A 14 -3.17 20.49 5.74
C PRO A 14 -3.60 19.36 6.68
N MET A 15 -2.63 18.71 7.33
CA MET A 15 -2.86 17.57 8.23
C MET A 15 -2.21 17.77 9.59
N PHE A 16 -1.05 18.44 9.66
CA PHE A 16 -0.31 18.62 10.90
C PHE A 16 -0.02 20.10 11.15
N GLU A 17 -0.64 20.65 12.20
CA GLU A 17 -0.42 22.05 12.60
C GLU A 17 0.83 22.23 13.48
N ARG A 18 1.30 21.15 14.10
CA ARG A 18 2.46 21.15 15.01
C ARG A 18 3.13 19.78 14.99
N VAL A 19 4.42 19.75 15.31
CA VAL A 19 5.16 18.52 15.56
C VAL A 19 5.49 18.44 17.04
N GLY A 20 4.95 17.42 17.71
CA GLY A 20 5.17 17.17 19.12
C GLY A 20 5.92 15.86 19.37
N GLN A 21 5.91 15.44 20.64
CA GLN A 21 6.57 14.21 21.07
C GLN A 21 5.96 12.96 20.44
N LYS A 22 4.66 12.97 20.14
CA LYS A 22 3.96 11.80 19.57
C LYS A 22 4.46 11.50 18.15
N GLU A 23 4.57 12.53 17.32
CA GLU A 23 5.07 12.43 15.95
C GLU A 23 6.54 12.01 15.93
N SER A 24 7.38 12.62 16.78
CA SER A 24 8.79 12.22 16.90
C SER A 24 8.96 10.78 17.39
N ALA A 25 8.17 10.35 18.39
CA ALA A 25 8.21 8.97 18.87
C ALA A 25 7.76 7.98 17.80
N PHE A 26 6.74 8.32 17.01
CA PHE A 26 6.30 7.51 15.88
C PHE A 26 7.42 7.31 14.86
N PHE A 27 8.16 8.36 14.47
CA PHE A 27 9.23 8.20 13.47
C PHE A 27 10.37 7.31 13.95
N VAL A 28 10.71 7.37 15.24
CA VAL A 28 11.66 6.43 15.85
C VAL A 28 11.13 5.00 15.78
N GLN A 29 9.86 4.79 16.13
CA GLN A 29 9.22 3.47 16.08
C GLN A 29 9.14 2.93 14.64
N ALA A 30 8.73 3.74 13.68
CA ALA A 30 8.64 3.38 12.28
C ALA A 30 10.03 3.01 11.71
N TYR A 31 11.07 3.79 12.04
CA TYR A 31 12.45 3.44 11.69
C TYR A 31 12.84 2.06 12.22
N ARG A 32 12.55 1.79 13.51
CA ARG A 32 12.86 0.50 14.13
C ARG A 32 12.10 -0.66 13.49
N ILE A 33 10.84 -0.49 13.11
CA ILE A 33 10.11 -1.51 12.36
C ILE A 33 10.85 -1.82 11.04
N VAL A 34 11.21 -0.79 10.27
CA VAL A 34 11.92 -0.97 8.99
C VAL A 34 13.29 -1.61 9.19
N ASN A 35 14.07 -1.16 10.17
CA ASN A 35 15.46 -1.59 10.39
C ASN A 35 15.60 -2.91 11.18
N GLU A 36 14.69 -3.22 12.08
CA GLU A 36 14.78 -4.41 12.95
C GLU A 36 13.87 -5.56 12.50
N GLN A 37 12.72 -5.25 11.89
CA GLN A 37 11.70 -6.25 11.54
C GLN A 37 11.60 -6.52 10.04
N ILE A 38 11.65 -5.47 9.20
CA ILE A 38 11.52 -5.62 7.74
C ILE A 38 12.86 -6.00 7.10
N TRP A 39 13.87 -5.16 7.25
CA TRP A 39 15.20 -5.38 6.69
C TRP A 39 16.28 -5.12 7.73
N LYS A 40 16.70 -6.18 8.42
CA LYS A 40 17.85 -6.15 9.31
C LYS A 40 19.10 -5.74 8.54
N TYR A 41 19.54 -4.49 8.75
CA TYR A 41 20.66 -3.92 8.01
C TYR A 41 21.97 -4.63 8.31
N TYR A 42 22.18 -4.97 9.59
CA TYR A 42 23.31 -5.79 10.04
C TYR A 42 22.86 -7.25 10.22
N GLY A 43 23.63 -8.17 9.64
CA GLY A 43 23.48 -9.60 9.85
C GLY A 43 23.86 -10.02 11.27
N HIS A 44 23.66 -11.31 11.57
CA HIS A 44 24.07 -11.90 12.86
C HIS A 44 25.58 -11.80 13.12
N ASP A 45 26.38 -11.63 12.07
CA ASP A 45 27.83 -11.42 12.10
C ASP A 45 28.23 -9.94 12.19
N GLN A 46 27.26 -9.04 12.42
CA GLN A 46 27.43 -7.59 12.42
C GLN A 46 27.94 -7.01 11.08
N LYS A 47 27.91 -7.79 9.99
CA LYS A 47 28.24 -7.28 8.66
C LYS A 47 27.00 -6.73 7.97
N VAL A 48 27.22 -5.73 7.13
CA VAL A 48 26.17 -5.13 6.31
C VAL A 48 25.70 -6.16 5.28
N ASN A 49 24.39 -6.34 5.19
CA ASN A 49 23.81 -7.12 4.11
C ASN A 49 23.70 -6.24 2.85
N GLU A 50 24.52 -6.50 1.83
CA GLU A 50 24.58 -5.68 0.60
C GLU A 50 23.24 -5.60 -0.15
N SER A 51 22.42 -6.66 -0.10
CA SER A 51 21.08 -6.62 -0.70
C SER A 51 20.15 -5.64 0.03
N VAL A 52 20.24 -5.62 1.37
CA VAL A 52 19.50 -4.67 2.22
C VAL A 52 20.03 -3.25 2.01
N LYS A 53 21.35 -3.06 1.94
CA LYS A 53 21.94 -1.75 1.64
C LYS A 53 21.41 -1.20 0.32
N THR A 54 21.34 -2.03 -0.72
CA THR A 54 20.79 -1.63 -2.03
C THR A 54 19.34 -1.17 -1.94
N ILE A 55 18.51 -1.89 -1.16
CA ILE A 55 17.11 -1.53 -0.87
C ILE A 55 17.03 -0.16 -0.18
N TRP A 56 17.79 0.06 0.89
CA TRP A 56 17.78 1.33 1.62
C TRP A 56 18.23 2.50 0.74
N THR A 57 19.29 2.29 -0.06
CA THR A 57 19.73 3.29 -1.05
C THR A 57 18.65 3.59 -2.07
N ALA A 58 17.94 2.59 -2.58
CA ALA A 58 16.85 2.82 -3.54
C ALA A 58 15.70 3.65 -2.94
N ILE A 59 15.31 3.41 -1.69
CA ILE A 59 14.28 4.23 -1.01
C ILE A 59 14.79 5.66 -0.81
N HIS A 60 16.02 5.81 -0.30
CA HIS A 60 16.65 7.10 -0.12
C HIS A 60 16.68 7.92 -1.42
N ASP A 61 17.16 7.33 -2.50
CA ASP A 61 17.35 8.01 -3.78
C ASP A 61 16.02 8.40 -4.43
N ARG A 62 15.00 7.54 -4.35
CA ARG A 62 13.64 7.86 -4.81
C ARG A 62 13.09 9.05 -4.02
N LEU A 63 13.17 9.02 -2.70
CA LEU A 63 12.61 10.08 -1.87
C LEU A 63 13.37 11.40 -1.99
N SER A 64 14.71 11.36 -2.02
CA SER A 64 15.55 12.54 -2.17
C SER A 64 15.29 13.24 -3.51
N MET A 65 15.10 12.45 -4.58
CA MET A 65 14.69 12.94 -5.90
C MET A 65 13.33 13.63 -5.86
N GLU A 66 12.32 13.03 -5.22
CA GLU A 66 10.99 13.65 -5.15
C GLU A 66 10.97 14.91 -4.26
N ILE A 67 11.73 14.94 -3.17
CA ILE A 67 11.88 16.12 -2.29
C ILE A 67 12.71 17.22 -2.98
N GLY A 68 13.60 16.86 -3.91
CA GLY A 68 14.51 17.80 -4.58
C GLY A 68 15.79 18.08 -3.79
N VAL A 69 16.28 17.10 -3.01
CA VAL A 69 17.54 17.19 -2.24
C VAL A 69 18.55 16.15 -2.74
N LYS A 70 19.84 16.41 -2.55
CA LYS A 70 20.90 15.46 -2.95
C LYS A 70 20.96 14.22 -2.04
N GLU A 71 20.74 14.43 -0.75
CA GLU A 71 20.79 13.42 0.29
C GLU A 71 19.76 13.78 1.37
N LEU A 72 19.16 12.78 2.02
CA LEU A 72 18.17 13.01 3.08
C LEU A 72 18.85 13.57 4.34
N SER A 73 19.97 12.98 4.75
CA SER A 73 20.90 13.52 5.76
C SER A 73 22.32 13.50 5.20
N ARG A 74 23.27 14.12 5.89
CA ARG A 74 24.69 14.14 5.50
C ARG A 74 25.22 12.71 5.40
N MET A 75 25.68 12.32 4.21
CA MET A 75 26.32 11.02 4.01
C MET A 75 27.82 11.04 4.34
N TYR A 76 28.48 12.18 4.20
CA TYR A 76 29.92 12.33 4.45
C TYR A 76 30.19 12.99 5.80
N TYR A 77 31.17 12.46 6.54
CA TYR A 77 31.68 13.09 7.76
C TYR A 77 33.18 13.36 7.66
N SER A 78 33.61 14.42 8.33
CA SER A 78 35.02 14.76 8.53
C SER A 78 35.15 15.53 9.84
N TYR A 79 35.98 15.02 10.76
CA TYR A 79 36.28 15.71 12.01
C TYR A 79 37.76 15.50 12.39
N GLN A 80 38.28 16.44 13.17
CA GLN A 80 39.62 16.33 13.75
C GLN A 80 39.55 15.46 15.00
N THR A 81 40.44 14.48 15.10
CA THR A 81 40.70 13.71 16.32
C THR A 81 42.17 13.80 16.65
N GLU A 82 42.55 13.64 17.90
CA GLU A 82 43.96 13.54 18.28
C GLU A 82 44.36 12.08 18.39
N TRP A 83 45.46 11.71 17.73
CA TRP A 83 46.09 10.40 17.90
C TRP A 83 47.57 10.61 18.21
N MET A 84 48.00 10.10 19.38
CA MET A 84 49.35 10.33 19.92
C MET A 84 49.76 11.82 19.95
N GLY A 85 48.84 12.72 20.33
CA GLY A 85 49.11 14.16 20.47
C GLY A 85 49.28 14.92 19.14
N LYS A 86 48.95 14.30 18.00
CA LYS A 86 48.90 14.95 16.68
C LYS A 86 47.46 14.97 16.16
N SER A 87 47.06 16.09 15.59
CA SER A 87 45.76 16.21 14.92
C SER A 87 45.72 15.29 13.70
N TYR A 88 44.68 14.47 13.63
CA TYR A 88 44.38 13.57 12.53
C TYR A 88 42.95 13.81 12.05
N THR A 89 42.78 14.02 10.76
CA THR A 89 41.45 14.12 10.14
C THR A 89 40.88 12.73 9.97
N LYS A 90 39.81 12.40 10.68
CA LYS A 90 39.03 11.20 10.41
C LYS A 90 37.85 11.57 9.53
N SER A 91 37.79 10.96 8.35
CA SER A 91 36.69 11.16 7.41
C SER A 91 36.21 9.84 6.82
N GLY A 92 34.98 9.84 6.32
CA GLY A 92 34.36 8.65 5.76
C GLY A 92 32.91 8.90 5.36
N TRP A 93 32.24 7.80 5.02
CA TRP A 93 30.83 7.79 4.67
C TRP A 93 30.04 7.10 5.78
N TYR A 94 28.89 7.67 6.13
CA TYR A 94 27.92 6.99 6.97
C TYR A 94 27.20 5.89 6.18
N ASP A 95 26.84 4.82 6.88
CA ASP A 95 25.95 3.80 6.33
C ASP A 95 24.57 4.41 6.04
N ILE A 96 23.91 3.91 5.00
CA ILE A 96 22.66 4.52 4.51
C ILE A 96 21.52 4.41 5.54
N ASN A 97 21.51 3.37 6.38
CA ASN A 97 20.53 3.24 7.46
C ASN A 97 20.70 4.35 8.52
N LEU A 98 21.93 4.76 8.82
CA LEU A 98 22.23 5.86 9.74
C LEU A 98 21.85 7.21 9.14
N VAL A 99 22.09 7.40 7.84
CA VAL A 99 21.67 8.60 7.10
C VAL A 99 20.16 8.80 7.19
N VAL A 100 19.41 7.72 6.95
CA VAL A 100 17.94 7.75 7.04
C VAL A 100 17.46 7.88 8.49
N GLU A 101 18.09 7.20 9.44
CA GLU A 101 17.78 7.32 10.87
C GLU A 101 17.89 8.76 11.34
N GLN A 102 19.01 9.42 11.02
CA GLN A 102 19.24 10.81 11.37
C GLN A 102 18.17 11.73 10.78
N TRP A 103 17.78 11.50 9.52
CA TRP A 103 16.77 12.31 8.85
C TRP A 103 15.37 12.13 9.45
N LEU A 104 14.94 10.90 9.68
CA LEU A 104 13.66 10.59 10.33
C LEU A 104 13.60 11.18 11.75
N ASN A 105 14.68 11.02 12.51
CA ASN A 105 14.76 11.41 13.92
C ASN A 105 15.28 12.84 14.13
N THR A 106 15.42 13.63 13.06
CA THR A 106 15.80 15.04 13.18
C THR A 106 14.75 15.77 13.99
N ASN A 107 15.17 16.57 14.98
CA ASN A 107 14.25 17.38 15.76
C ASN A 107 13.58 18.43 14.87
N PHE A 108 12.28 18.62 15.10
CA PHE A 108 11.56 19.73 14.50
C PHE A 108 12.10 21.06 15.05
N THR A 109 12.21 22.06 14.18
CA THR A 109 12.62 23.42 14.53
C THR A 109 11.55 24.40 14.04
N ASP A 110 11.29 25.46 14.80
CA ASP A 110 10.17 26.39 14.57
C ASP A 110 10.21 27.13 13.22
N GLY A 111 11.33 27.05 12.48
CA GLY A 111 11.48 27.60 11.14
C GLY A 111 11.02 26.67 10.00
N LEU A 112 10.61 25.44 10.30
CA LEU A 112 10.12 24.47 9.31
C LEU A 112 8.60 24.44 9.31
N ASP A 113 8.02 24.14 8.15
CA ASP A 113 6.58 23.86 8.04
C ASP A 113 6.27 22.50 8.72
N PRO A 114 5.47 22.47 9.81
CA PRO A 114 5.12 21.24 10.52
C PRO A 114 4.48 20.19 9.60
N ASP A 115 3.61 20.63 8.69
CA ASP A 115 2.83 19.74 7.84
C ASP A 115 3.73 19.01 6.84
N MET A 116 4.52 19.77 6.08
CA MET A 116 5.48 19.23 5.14
C MET A 116 6.59 18.41 5.84
N PHE A 117 6.98 18.79 7.06
CA PHE A 117 7.97 18.06 7.85
C PHE A 117 7.49 16.63 8.18
N VAL A 118 6.26 16.48 8.62
CA VAL A 118 5.66 15.17 8.96
C VAL A 118 5.38 14.38 7.68
N LYS A 119 4.76 15.00 6.66
CA LYS A 119 4.41 14.34 5.40
C LYS A 119 5.61 13.74 4.67
N ARG A 120 6.74 14.46 4.59
CA ARG A 120 7.96 13.93 3.95
C ARG A 120 8.43 12.65 4.63
N ARG A 121 8.41 12.62 5.97
CA ARG A 121 8.81 11.44 6.75
C ARG A 121 7.83 10.28 6.60
N LEU A 122 6.53 10.57 6.58
CA LEU A 122 5.51 9.57 6.27
C LEU A 122 5.71 8.98 4.86
N SER A 123 6.16 9.77 3.87
CA SER A 123 6.52 9.24 2.55
C SER A 123 7.65 8.22 2.60
N PHE A 124 8.65 8.39 3.47
CA PHE A 124 9.66 7.34 3.66
C PHE A 124 9.03 6.05 4.18
N VAL A 125 8.19 6.15 5.21
CA VAL A 125 7.52 4.99 5.82
C VAL A 125 6.64 4.27 4.79
N GLU A 126 5.82 5.02 4.03
CA GLU A 126 5.00 4.48 2.94
C GLU A 126 5.85 3.74 1.90
N LEU A 127 6.93 4.36 1.42
CA LEU A 127 7.81 3.74 0.42
C LEU A 127 8.50 2.48 0.94
N ALA A 128 8.94 2.47 2.19
CA ALA A 128 9.56 1.30 2.80
C ALA A 128 8.56 0.13 2.86
N PHE A 129 7.33 0.37 3.33
CA PHE A 129 6.32 -0.68 3.39
C PHE A 129 5.87 -1.13 2.00
N ARG A 130 5.64 -0.21 1.06
CA ARG A 130 5.29 -0.53 -0.33
C ARG A 130 6.36 -1.38 -1.00
N MET A 131 7.63 -1.04 -0.83
CA MET A 131 8.71 -1.82 -1.45
C MET A 131 8.85 -3.21 -0.81
N ARG A 132 8.54 -3.35 0.48
CA ARG A 132 8.44 -4.68 1.12
C ARG A 132 7.26 -5.48 0.56
N GLU A 133 6.11 -4.85 0.38
CA GLU A 133 4.93 -5.48 -0.20
C GLU A 133 5.20 -5.99 -1.62
N GLU A 134 5.86 -5.17 -2.46
CA GLU A 134 6.30 -5.57 -3.80
C GLU A 134 7.20 -6.82 -3.77
N GLN A 135 8.12 -6.91 -2.80
CA GLN A 135 8.95 -8.11 -2.62
C GLN A 135 8.13 -9.33 -2.23
N VAL A 136 7.14 -9.17 -1.35
CA VAL A 136 6.25 -10.26 -0.92
C VAL A 136 5.38 -10.74 -2.09
N ILE A 137 4.82 -9.80 -2.87
CA ILE A 137 4.05 -10.11 -4.09
C ILE A 137 4.91 -10.88 -5.08
N GLN A 138 6.14 -10.42 -5.34
CA GLN A 138 7.06 -11.10 -6.24
C GLN A 138 7.39 -12.51 -5.74
N ALA A 139 7.68 -12.68 -4.44
CA ALA A 139 7.94 -13.98 -3.85
C ALA A 139 6.72 -14.92 -3.97
N ASN A 140 5.50 -14.41 -3.77
CA ASN A 140 4.27 -15.16 -3.93
C ASN A 140 4.01 -15.54 -5.40
N ALA A 141 4.38 -14.69 -6.35
CA ALA A 141 4.26 -15.00 -7.78
C ALA A 141 5.24 -16.11 -8.22
N GLU A 142 6.45 -16.14 -7.64
CA GLU A 142 7.46 -17.17 -7.90
C GLU A 142 7.23 -18.47 -7.11
N PHE A 143 6.43 -18.42 -6.05
CA PHE A 143 6.19 -19.53 -5.14
C PHE A 143 5.73 -20.82 -5.82
N PRO A 144 4.77 -20.83 -6.78
CA PRO A 144 4.35 -22.06 -7.45
C PRO A 144 5.49 -22.76 -8.19
N GLN A 145 6.39 -22.00 -8.82
CA GLN A 145 7.54 -22.55 -9.54
C GLN A 145 8.54 -23.16 -8.55
N ARG A 146 8.87 -22.44 -7.48
CA ARG A 146 9.78 -22.91 -6.42
C ARG A 146 9.24 -24.16 -5.72
N LEU A 147 7.94 -24.22 -5.49
CA LEU A 147 7.28 -25.39 -4.90
C LEU A 147 7.38 -26.61 -5.83
N ALA A 148 7.08 -26.43 -7.12
CA ALA A 148 7.19 -27.51 -8.11
C ALA A 148 8.62 -28.05 -8.24
N GLU A 149 9.64 -27.18 -8.17
CA GLU A 149 11.04 -27.59 -8.15
C GLU A 149 11.41 -28.36 -6.88
N ALA A 150 10.96 -27.89 -5.71
CA ALA A 150 11.20 -28.56 -4.44
C ALA A 150 10.55 -29.95 -4.40
N GLU A 151 9.32 -30.09 -4.91
CA GLU A 151 8.63 -31.37 -5.03
C GLU A 151 9.35 -32.33 -5.99
N LYS A 152 9.88 -31.85 -7.12
CA LYS A 152 10.71 -32.66 -8.02
C LYS A 152 11.99 -33.15 -7.34
N GLN A 153 12.64 -32.30 -6.56
CA GLN A 153 13.86 -32.65 -5.82
C GLN A 153 13.58 -33.65 -4.69
N ASP A 154 12.44 -33.56 -4.02
CA ASP A 154 12.03 -34.52 -2.99
C ASP A 154 11.76 -35.92 -3.56
N ARG A 155 11.36 -36.01 -4.84
CA ARG A 155 11.18 -37.30 -5.55
C ARG A 155 12.49 -37.95 -5.99
N MET A 156 13.62 -37.24 -5.98
CA MET A 156 14.91 -37.82 -6.36
C MET A 156 15.55 -38.62 -5.21
N PRO A 157 16.34 -39.66 -5.51
CA PRO A 157 17.02 -40.45 -4.48
C PRO A 157 17.94 -39.55 -3.64
N ARG A 158 17.70 -39.51 -2.33
CA ARG A 158 18.48 -38.68 -1.40
C ARG A 158 19.91 -39.23 -1.31
N ARG A 159 20.90 -38.35 -1.46
CA ARG A 159 22.31 -38.68 -1.13
C ARG A 159 22.45 -38.80 0.40
N SER A 160 23.38 -39.63 0.85
CA SER A 160 23.54 -40.15 2.22
C SER A 160 23.78 -39.11 3.34
N MET A 161 23.76 -37.81 3.04
CA MET A 161 23.98 -36.70 3.98
C MET A 161 22.91 -35.59 3.84
N THR A 162 21.70 -35.92 3.38
CA THR A 162 20.64 -34.92 3.23
C THR A 162 19.89 -34.75 4.56
N VAL A 163 19.72 -33.49 5.00
CA VAL A 163 18.97 -33.12 6.21
C VAL A 163 17.56 -33.76 6.17
N PRO A 164 17.10 -34.41 7.25
CA PRO A 164 15.74 -34.95 7.33
C PRO A 164 14.68 -33.84 7.20
N GLY A 165 13.71 -34.01 6.31
CA GLY A 165 12.59 -33.08 6.07
C GLY A 165 12.17 -33.05 4.59
N SER A 166 10.98 -32.52 4.28
CA SER A 166 10.58 -32.23 2.90
C SER A 166 11.04 -30.82 2.53
N ARG A 167 11.65 -30.67 1.36
CA ARG A 167 12.01 -29.35 0.82
C ARG A 167 10.75 -28.55 0.47
N ALA A 168 9.71 -29.22 -0.02
CA ALA A 168 8.43 -28.58 -0.32
C ALA A 168 7.80 -27.97 0.93
N ASP A 169 7.80 -28.68 2.05
CA ASP A 169 7.28 -28.15 3.33
C ASP A 169 8.08 -26.95 3.82
N SER A 170 9.40 -26.96 3.68
CA SER A 170 10.25 -25.81 4.00
C SER A 170 9.94 -24.59 3.12
N VAL A 171 9.72 -24.78 1.81
CA VAL A 171 9.36 -23.69 0.90
C VAL A 171 8.00 -23.09 1.25
N ARG A 172 7.00 -23.93 1.61
CA ARG A 172 5.69 -23.47 2.11
C ARG A 172 5.84 -22.66 3.39
N ALA A 173 6.53 -23.21 4.39
CA ALA A 173 6.73 -22.56 5.68
C ALA A 173 7.45 -21.21 5.56
N ILE A 174 8.45 -21.09 4.66
CA ILE A 174 9.15 -19.82 4.40
C ILE A 174 8.20 -18.80 3.76
N ASN A 175 7.38 -19.23 2.79
CA ASN A 175 6.43 -18.33 2.13
C ASN A 175 5.36 -17.84 3.11
N ASP A 176 4.75 -18.77 3.87
CA ASP A 176 3.73 -18.44 4.87
C ASP A 176 4.30 -17.55 5.97
N GLY A 177 5.50 -17.85 6.46
CA GLY A 177 6.20 -17.03 7.45
C GLY A 177 6.53 -15.62 6.94
N THR A 178 6.92 -15.49 5.67
CA THR A 178 7.19 -14.20 5.04
C THR A 178 5.93 -13.35 4.95
N ASN A 179 4.81 -13.94 4.50
CA ASN A 179 3.52 -13.27 4.42
C ASN A 179 2.99 -12.88 5.81
N ALA A 180 3.01 -13.81 6.77
CA ALA A 180 2.54 -13.57 8.13
C ALA A 180 3.35 -12.47 8.83
N THR A 181 4.67 -12.45 8.66
CA THR A 181 5.54 -11.40 9.21
C THR A 181 5.20 -10.04 8.61
N PHE A 182 4.95 -9.97 7.30
CA PHE A 182 4.58 -8.70 6.67
C PHE A 182 3.22 -8.19 7.16
N VAL A 183 2.22 -9.06 7.27
CA VAL A 183 0.91 -8.72 7.84
C VAL A 183 1.05 -8.21 9.28
N ALA A 184 1.86 -8.85 10.10
CA ALA A 184 2.12 -8.40 11.47
C ALA A 184 2.79 -7.02 11.51
N ASN A 185 3.76 -6.75 10.63
CA ASN A 185 4.43 -5.46 10.54
C ASN A 185 3.46 -4.34 10.10
N VAL A 186 2.55 -4.63 9.17
CA VAL A 186 1.49 -3.69 8.74
C VAL A 186 0.55 -3.38 9.90
N HIS A 187 0.09 -4.41 10.61
CA HIS A 187 -0.74 -4.22 11.80
C HIS A 187 -0.02 -3.40 12.86
N GLU A 188 1.26 -3.67 13.13
CA GLU A 188 2.05 -2.86 14.07
C GLU A 188 2.14 -1.40 13.61
N LEU A 189 2.43 -1.12 12.33
CA LEU A 189 2.48 0.25 11.80
C LEU A 189 1.16 0.99 12.04
N ASN A 190 0.02 0.37 11.72
CA ASN A 190 -1.29 0.98 11.89
C ASN A 190 -1.62 1.26 13.36
N GLU A 191 -1.27 0.34 14.26
CA GLU A 191 -1.40 0.57 15.71
C GLU A 191 -0.51 1.73 16.20
N ARG A 192 0.70 1.89 15.65
CA ARG A 192 1.57 3.04 15.99
C ARG A 192 1.01 4.36 15.47
N LEU A 193 0.45 4.39 14.27
CA LEU A 193 -0.22 5.57 13.72
C LEU A 193 -1.40 6.00 14.61
N LYS A 194 -2.23 5.03 15.03
CA LYS A 194 -3.33 5.23 15.97
C LYS A 194 -2.85 5.75 17.33
N GLN A 195 -1.81 5.15 17.92
CA GLN A 195 -1.23 5.59 19.20
C GLN A 195 -0.65 7.02 19.11
N ALA A 196 -0.08 7.39 17.96
CA ALA A 196 0.40 8.72 17.69
C ALA A 196 -0.72 9.75 17.49
N GLY A 197 -1.97 9.31 17.33
CA GLY A 197 -3.12 10.17 17.02
C GLY A 197 -3.11 10.67 15.57
N MET A 198 -2.43 9.95 14.67
CA MET A 198 -2.43 10.25 13.24
C MET A 198 -3.64 9.55 12.60
N PRO A 199 -4.55 10.28 11.92
CA PRO A 199 -5.73 9.70 11.28
C PRO A 199 -5.34 9.04 9.95
N LEU A 200 -4.46 8.05 10.01
CA LEU A 200 -3.85 7.40 8.86
C LEU A 200 -3.89 5.89 9.02
N HIS A 201 -4.10 5.21 7.90
CA HIS A 201 -4.04 3.76 7.81
C HIS A 201 -3.25 3.35 6.58
N TYR A 202 -2.36 2.37 6.76
CA TYR A 202 -1.62 1.75 5.66
C TYR A 202 -2.40 0.55 5.11
N HIS A 203 -2.62 0.54 3.81
CA HIS A 203 -3.18 -0.61 3.09
C HIS A 203 -2.74 -0.61 1.61
N ASN A 204 -2.47 -1.78 1.06
CA ASN A 204 -2.14 -2.02 -0.36
C ASN A 204 -1.15 -1.00 -0.96
N GLY A 205 -0.08 -0.68 -0.23
CA GLY A 205 0.99 0.20 -0.69
C GLY A 205 0.80 1.68 -0.34
N TYR A 206 -0.30 2.08 0.27
CA TYR A 206 -0.65 3.49 0.47
C TYR A 206 -0.96 3.80 1.92
N LEU A 207 -0.48 4.94 2.41
CA LEU A 207 -1.01 5.61 3.60
C LEU A 207 -2.17 6.51 3.15
N GLN A 208 -3.36 6.26 3.69
CA GLN A 208 -4.55 7.05 3.41
C GLN A 208 -5.22 7.53 4.70
N ILE A 209 -6.07 8.55 4.57
CA ILE A 209 -6.72 9.17 5.72
C ILE A 209 -7.94 8.35 6.14
N THR A 210 -7.97 7.97 7.41
CA THR A 210 -9.10 7.27 8.01
C THR A 210 -10.18 8.28 8.42
N GLN A 211 -11.43 8.05 8.04
CA GLN A 211 -12.57 8.91 8.39
C GLN A 211 -13.18 8.56 9.74
N ASP A 212 -13.44 7.28 9.98
CA ASP A 212 -14.07 6.75 11.19
C ASP A 212 -13.52 5.34 11.49
N GLU A 213 -13.28 5.05 12.76
CA GLU A 213 -12.80 3.74 13.25
C GLU A 213 -13.81 2.62 12.97
N GLN A 214 -15.12 2.90 13.08
CA GLN A 214 -16.15 1.89 12.78
C GLN A 214 -16.21 1.59 11.27
N LEU A 215 -16.08 2.62 10.44
CA LEU A 215 -16.03 2.47 8.99
C LEU A 215 -14.80 1.67 8.56
N GLN A 216 -13.65 2.00 9.17
CA GLN A 216 -12.40 1.29 8.97
C GLN A 216 -12.55 -0.21 9.23
N GLU A 217 -13.06 -0.58 10.41
CA GLU A 217 -13.16 -1.98 10.85
C GLU A 217 -14.21 -2.76 10.04
N GLN A 218 -15.36 -2.15 9.72
CA GLN A 218 -16.50 -2.86 9.13
C GLN A 218 -16.49 -2.87 7.59
N ILE A 219 -15.90 -1.85 6.96
CA ILE A 219 -15.95 -1.66 5.50
C ILE A 219 -14.56 -1.65 4.90
N GLU A 220 -13.67 -0.74 5.32
CA GLU A 220 -12.40 -0.52 4.62
C GLU A 220 -11.44 -1.71 4.78
N GLU A 221 -11.15 -2.14 6.01
CA GLU A 221 -10.23 -3.27 6.26
C GLU A 221 -10.69 -4.57 5.58
N PRO A 222 -11.97 -5.00 5.71
CA PRO A 222 -12.43 -6.19 5.00
C PRO A 222 -12.39 -6.03 3.49
N PHE A 223 -12.61 -4.82 2.96
CA PHE A 223 -12.49 -4.54 1.53
C PHE A 223 -11.04 -4.71 1.07
N TRP A 224 -10.08 -4.07 1.73
CA TRP A 224 -8.66 -4.11 1.37
C TRP A 224 -8.08 -5.52 1.45
N LEU A 225 -8.49 -6.28 2.46
CA LEU A 225 -8.11 -7.69 2.60
C LEU A 225 -8.56 -8.55 1.42
N LEU A 226 -9.72 -8.26 0.83
CA LEU A 226 -10.27 -9.00 -0.30
C LEU A 226 -9.65 -8.60 -1.64
N VAL A 227 -9.28 -7.31 -1.81
CA VAL A 227 -8.74 -6.79 -3.09
C VAL A 227 -7.21 -6.79 -3.17
N LYS A 228 -6.51 -7.35 -2.17
CA LYS A 228 -5.04 -7.45 -2.17
C LYS A 228 -4.48 -8.40 -3.24
N ASP A 229 -5.28 -9.39 -3.67
CA ASP A 229 -4.82 -10.41 -4.59
C ASP A 229 -4.61 -9.83 -6.00
N ALA A 230 -3.65 -10.39 -6.75
CA ALA A 230 -3.25 -9.88 -8.07
C ALA A 230 -4.41 -9.77 -9.07
N GLN A 231 -5.42 -10.65 -8.96
CA GLN A 231 -6.62 -10.61 -9.81
C GLN A 231 -7.45 -9.32 -9.61
N TRP A 232 -7.39 -8.72 -8.42
CA TRP A 232 -8.14 -7.51 -8.05
C TRP A 232 -7.30 -6.23 -8.15
N LYS A 233 -6.10 -6.28 -8.72
CA LYS A 233 -5.17 -5.14 -8.78
C LYS A 233 -5.81 -3.86 -9.29
N ASN A 234 -6.60 -3.94 -10.37
CA ASN A 234 -7.28 -2.76 -10.93
C ASN A 234 -8.34 -2.19 -9.97
N VAL A 235 -9.05 -3.06 -9.24
CA VAL A 235 -10.04 -2.66 -8.22
C VAL A 235 -9.35 -1.91 -7.08
N SER A 236 -8.23 -2.44 -6.60
CA SER A 236 -7.44 -1.80 -5.53
C SER A 236 -6.89 -0.43 -5.98
N ILE A 237 -6.37 -0.32 -7.20
CA ILE A 237 -5.84 0.94 -7.74
C ILE A 237 -6.94 1.99 -7.87
N ASP A 238 -8.06 1.63 -8.50
CA ASP A 238 -9.16 2.57 -8.72
C ASP A 238 -9.80 3.01 -7.39
N MET A 239 -9.88 2.14 -6.38
CA MET A 239 -10.40 2.54 -5.07
C MET A 239 -9.43 3.43 -4.29
N ALA A 240 -8.12 3.16 -4.36
CA ALA A 240 -7.11 4.00 -3.72
C ALA A 240 -7.16 5.42 -4.30
N GLU A 241 -7.20 5.54 -5.63
CA GLU A 241 -7.32 6.82 -6.34
C GLU A 241 -8.63 7.56 -5.98
N ALA A 242 -9.74 6.83 -5.78
CA ALA A 242 -11.00 7.42 -5.34
C ALA A 242 -10.88 8.09 -3.96
N ILE A 243 -10.25 7.40 -3.01
CA ILE A 243 -10.01 7.91 -1.65
C ILE A 243 -9.02 9.09 -1.67
N ASP A 244 -7.94 8.99 -2.43
CA ASP A 244 -6.95 10.05 -2.54
C ASP A 244 -7.57 11.33 -3.12
N ARG A 245 -8.42 11.20 -4.14
CA ARG A 245 -9.17 12.33 -4.73
C ARG A 245 -10.20 12.90 -3.78
N ARG A 246 -10.95 12.06 -3.06
CA ARG A 246 -11.87 12.51 -2.00
C ARG A 246 -11.09 13.37 -1.01
N ASP A 247 -9.95 12.85 -0.57
CA ASP A 247 -9.19 13.45 0.50
C ASP A 247 -8.54 14.78 0.10
N THR A 248 -8.09 14.89 -1.14
CA THR A 248 -7.42 16.08 -1.68
C THR A 248 -8.36 17.09 -2.31
N ARG A 249 -9.68 16.82 -2.27
CA ARG A 249 -10.71 17.54 -3.05
C ARG A 249 -10.39 17.56 -4.56
N GLY A 250 -9.78 16.46 -5.02
CA GLY A 250 -9.51 16.19 -6.42
C GLY A 250 -10.79 15.93 -7.22
N ARG A 251 -10.62 15.85 -8.54
CA ARG A 251 -11.74 15.74 -9.48
C ARG A 251 -12.29 14.30 -9.54
N ASP A 252 -13.61 14.15 -9.52
CA ASP A 252 -14.37 12.93 -9.79
C ASP A 252 -14.05 11.68 -8.91
N PRO A 253 -13.90 11.77 -7.57
CA PRO A 253 -13.62 10.59 -6.73
C PRO A 253 -14.67 9.48 -6.85
N ALA A 254 -15.96 9.83 -6.93
CA ALA A 254 -17.06 8.89 -7.13
C ALA A 254 -16.94 8.07 -8.43
N PHE A 255 -16.37 8.66 -9.48
CA PHE A 255 -16.15 7.96 -10.75
C PHE A 255 -15.12 6.83 -10.59
N TYR A 256 -14.03 7.06 -9.86
CA TYR A 256 -13.02 6.04 -9.60
C TYR A 256 -13.56 4.92 -8.70
N ALA A 257 -14.36 5.24 -7.68
CA ALA A 257 -15.04 4.23 -6.87
C ALA A 257 -16.00 3.37 -7.73
N ALA A 258 -16.75 3.99 -8.65
CA ALA A 258 -17.63 3.29 -9.57
C ALA A 258 -16.87 2.38 -10.55
N LYS A 259 -15.68 2.80 -11.00
CA LYS A 259 -14.78 1.96 -11.81
C LYS A 259 -14.31 0.72 -11.06
N ALA A 260 -13.93 0.87 -9.78
CA ALA A 260 -13.52 -0.27 -8.96
C ALA A 260 -14.65 -1.32 -8.82
N LEU A 261 -15.89 -0.88 -8.60
CA LEU A 261 -17.06 -1.78 -8.59
C LEU A 261 -17.30 -2.41 -9.99
N GLU A 262 -17.12 -1.64 -11.06
CA GLU A 262 -17.36 -2.12 -12.44
C GLU A 262 -16.34 -3.20 -12.80
N SER A 263 -15.07 -2.98 -12.47
CA SER A 263 -14.00 -3.96 -12.63
C SER A 263 -14.27 -5.22 -11.81
N THR A 264 -14.76 -5.10 -10.58
CA THR A 264 -15.12 -6.26 -9.74
C THR A 264 -16.19 -7.12 -10.41
N ILE A 265 -17.27 -6.49 -10.88
CA ILE A 265 -18.37 -7.15 -11.59
C ILE A 265 -17.85 -7.90 -12.83
N LYS A 266 -17.00 -7.25 -13.64
CA LYS A 266 -16.42 -7.86 -14.84
C LYS A 266 -15.54 -9.07 -14.53
N ILE A 267 -14.63 -8.93 -13.56
CA ILE A 267 -13.74 -10.02 -13.13
C ILE A 267 -14.55 -11.23 -12.66
N ILE A 268 -15.61 -11.04 -11.88
CA ILE A 268 -16.48 -12.14 -11.42
C ILE A 268 -17.13 -12.86 -12.60
N CYS A 269 -17.69 -12.12 -13.55
CA CYS A 269 -18.29 -12.69 -14.75
C CYS A 269 -17.28 -13.49 -15.59
N GLU A 270 -16.04 -12.99 -15.71
CA GLU A 270 -14.95 -13.68 -16.40
C GLU A 270 -14.55 -14.97 -15.66
N LEU A 271 -14.35 -14.91 -14.34
CA LEU A 271 -13.99 -16.07 -13.51
C LEU A 271 -15.04 -17.18 -13.56
N LYS A 272 -16.32 -16.82 -13.65
CA LYS A 272 -17.43 -17.78 -13.76
C LYS A 272 -17.76 -18.16 -15.21
N ALA A 273 -17.00 -17.66 -16.18
CA ALA A 273 -17.20 -17.88 -17.62
C ALA A 273 -18.61 -17.52 -18.12
N TRP A 274 -19.19 -16.43 -17.57
CA TRP A 274 -20.51 -15.92 -17.96
C TRP A 274 -20.48 -14.88 -19.08
N THR A 275 -19.29 -14.39 -19.42
CA THR A 275 -19.09 -13.42 -20.50
C THR A 275 -19.28 -14.05 -21.87
N THR A 276 -19.94 -13.32 -22.76
CA THR A 276 -20.25 -13.68 -24.14
C THR A 276 -19.43 -12.90 -25.16
N GLY A 277 -18.75 -11.82 -24.74
CA GLY A 277 -17.94 -10.95 -25.60
C GLY A 277 -18.76 -9.89 -26.37
N ASN A 278 -20.08 -9.84 -26.16
CA ASN A 278 -20.99 -8.90 -26.81
C ASN A 278 -21.55 -7.85 -25.84
N GLU A 279 -21.00 -7.76 -24.63
CA GLU A 279 -21.43 -6.84 -23.59
C GLU A 279 -21.11 -5.39 -23.98
N LYS A 280 -22.11 -4.51 -23.89
CA LYS A 280 -22.02 -3.08 -24.26
C LYS A 280 -21.75 -2.18 -23.06
N GLY A 281 -21.88 -2.69 -21.84
CA GLY A 281 -21.62 -1.94 -20.61
C GLY A 281 -21.99 -2.71 -19.35
N VAL A 282 -21.83 -2.07 -18.19
CA VAL A 282 -22.03 -2.70 -16.87
C VAL A 282 -23.41 -3.33 -16.68
N SER A 283 -24.45 -2.77 -17.32
CA SER A 283 -25.81 -3.33 -17.28
C SER A 283 -25.88 -4.76 -17.81
N ASP A 284 -25.09 -5.10 -18.83
CA ASP A 284 -25.07 -6.45 -19.39
C ASP A 284 -24.39 -7.43 -18.43
N PHE A 285 -23.31 -7.01 -17.78
CA PHE A 285 -22.67 -7.79 -16.73
C PHE A 285 -23.58 -8.00 -15.51
N LEU A 286 -24.37 -6.99 -15.13
CA LEU A 286 -25.39 -7.14 -14.08
C LEU A 286 -26.50 -8.13 -14.47
N ASN A 287 -26.90 -8.19 -15.74
CA ASN A 287 -27.82 -9.22 -16.23
C ASN A 287 -27.22 -10.63 -16.05
N HIS A 288 -25.92 -10.80 -16.31
CA HIS A 288 -25.25 -12.08 -16.12
C HIS A 288 -25.21 -12.53 -14.66
N LEU A 289 -25.01 -11.58 -13.72
CA LEU A 289 -25.02 -11.86 -12.28
C LEU A 289 -26.41 -12.29 -11.77
N GLU A 290 -27.49 -11.64 -12.23
CA GLU A 290 -28.87 -11.97 -11.82
C GLU A 290 -29.42 -13.24 -12.50
N SER A 291 -28.86 -13.61 -13.66
CA SER A 291 -29.39 -14.69 -14.50
C SER A 291 -29.65 -15.98 -13.71
N LYS A 292 -30.90 -16.47 -13.76
CA LYS A 292 -31.29 -17.75 -13.18
C LYS A 292 -30.51 -18.93 -13.78
N VAL A 293 -30.11 -18.82 -15.05
CA VAL A 293 -29.31 -19.84 -15.75
C VAL A 293 -27.92 -19.96 -15.11
N ASN A 294 -27.40 -18.86 -14.56
CA ASN A 294 -26.09 -18.80 -13.90
C ASN A 294 -26.16 -19.10 -12.39
N GLY A 295 -27.35 -19.45 -11.87
CA GLY A 295 -27.57 -19.73 -10.45
C GLY A 295 -27.91 -18.50 -9.60
N ALA A 296 -28.25 -17.35 -10.20
CA ALA A 296 -28.61 -16.10 -9.52
C ALA A 296 -27.60 -15.67 -8.44
N PHE A 297 -26.45 -15.17 -8.87
CA PHE A 297 -25.37 -14.71 -7.97
C PHE A 297 -25.78 -13.47 -7.14
N ILE A 298 -26.70 -12.68 -7.69
CA ILE A 298 -27.35 -11.55 -7.02
C ILE A 298 -28.87 -11.62 -7.21
N GLU A 299 -29.60 -11.01 -6.29
CA GLU A 299 -31.05 -10.84 -6.39
C GLU A 299 -31.44 -9.60 -7.21
N GLY A 300 -32.69 -9.55 -7.67
CA GLY A 300 -33.16 -8.46 -8.54
C GLY A 300 -33.11 -7.07 -7.90
N TRP A 301 -33.28 -6.96 -6.58
CA TRP A 301 -33.15 -5.67 -5.89
C TRP A 301 -31.69 -5.19 -5.83
N GLU A 302 -30.73 -6.11 -5.71
CA GLU A 302 -29.29 -5.82 -5.71
C GLU A 302 -28.86 -5.30 -7.08
N ARG A 303 -29.29 -6.00 -8.14
CA ARG A 303 -29.10 -5.58 -9.53
C ARG A 303 -29.71 -4.20 -9.77
N GLN A 304 -30.94 -3.95 -9.32
CA GLN A 304 -31.59 -2.64 -9.46
C GLN A 304 -30.85 -1.53 -8.71
N SER A 305 -30.36 -1.81 -7.49
CA SER A 305 -29.58 -0.85 -6.69
C SER A 305 -28.30 -0.43 -7.41
N MET A 306 -27.49 -1.41 -7.87
CA MET A 306 -26.27 -1.12 -8.62
C MET A 306 -26.56 -0.46 -9.98
N GLN A 307 -27.60 -0.89 -10.70
CA GLN A 307 -27.98 -0.30 -11.99
C GLN A 307 -28.34 1.19 -11.85
N ARG A 308 -29.13 1.55 -10.82
CA ARG A 308 -29.48 2.94 -10.53
C ARG A 308 -28.27 3.77 -10.13
N PHE A 309 -27.38 3.21 -9.32
CA PHE A 309 -26.11 3.85 -8.99
C PHE A 309 -25.31 4.20 -10.27
N TYR A 310 -25.18 3.28 -11.21
CA TYR A 310 -24.47 3.55 -12.46
C TYR A 310 -25.17 4.56 -13.37
N SER A 311 -26.51 4.58 -13.40
CA SER A 311 -27.25 5.57 -14.19
C SER A 311 -27.12 6.98 -13.61
N ASP A 312 -27.23 7.11 -12.29
CA ASP A 312 -27.44 8.41 -11.64
C ASP A 312 -26.14 9.05 -11.16
N VAL A 313 -25.10 8.25 -10.91
CA VAL A 313 -23.80 8.74 -10.40
C VAL A 313 -22.71 8.63 -11.46
N ARG A 314 -22.53 7.43 -12.03
CA ARG A 314 -21.39 7.17 -12.93
C ARG A 314 -21.56 7.79 -14.31
N ASN A 315 -22.74 7.69 -14.93
CA ASN A 315 -22.92 8.19 -16.31
C ASN A 315 -22.88 9.71 -16.38
N ASP A 316 -23.42 10.38 -15.36
CA ASP A 316 -23.40 11.84 -15.26
C ASP A 316 -21.98 12.39 -15.03
N LEU A 317 -21.11 11.63 -14.37
CA LEU A 317 -19.69 11.99 -14.16
C LEU A 317 -18.75 11.51 -15.28
N GLY A 318 -19.09 10.42 -15.96
CA GLY A 318 -18.25 9.77 -16.98
C GLY A 318 -18.39 10.34 -18.39
N HIS A 319 -19.43 11.14 -18.64
CA HIS A 319 -19.65 11.82 -19.92
C HIS A 319 -19.39 13.33 -19.79
N GLY A 320 -18.85 13.95 -20.83
CA GLY A 320 -18.68 15.40 -20.86
C GLY A 320 -20.05 16.10 -20.73
N PRO A 321 -20.15 17.20 -19.98
CA PRO A 321 -21.45 17.80 -19.63
C PRO A 321 -22.10 18.55 -20.80
N GLY A 322 -21.39 18.66 -21.94
CA GLY A 322 -21.83 19.44 -23.09
C GLY A 322 -21.96 20.91 -22.71
N SER A 323 -23.16 21.46 -22.85
CA SER A 323 -23.50 22.83 -22.45
C SER A 323 -24.02 22.96 -21.01
N LYS A 324 -24.10 21.85 -20.25
CA LYS A 324 -24.53 21.86 -18.85
C LYS A 324 -23.33 22.03 -17.91
N ASP A 325 -23.61 22.33 -16.65
CA ASP A 325 -22.60 22.27 -15.60
C ASP A 325 -22.25 20.82 -15.27
N MET A 326 -20.99 20.58 -14.90
CA MET A 326 -20.60 19.28 -14.34
C MET A 326 -21.40 19.01 -13.07
N PRO A 327 -22.02 17.83 -12.93
CA PRO A 327 -22.61 17.43 -11.67
C PRO A 327 -21.51 17.36 -10.61
N ASN A 328 -21.69 18.09 -9.51
CA ASN A 328 -20.79 18.07 -8.37
C ASN A 328 -21.49 17.43 -7.18
N LEU A 329 -20.97 16.28 -6.75
CA LEU A 329 -21.39 15.64 -5.52
C LEU A 329 -20.85 16.42 -4.32
N THR A 330 -21.66 16.50 -3.26
CA THR A 330 -21.22 16.97 -1.94
C THR A 330 -20.21 15.99 -1.33
N ALA A 331 -19.44 16.45 -0.33
CA ALA A 331 -18.50 15.58 0.38
C ALA A 331 -19.20 14.33 0.95
N GLN A 332 -20.38 14.50 1.56
CA GLN A 332 -21.15 13.39 2.11
C GLN A 332 -21.61 12.39 1.04
N GLN A 333 -21.99 12.89 -0.15
CA GLN A 333 -22.34 12.01 -1.27
C GLN A 333 -21.14 11.27 -1.83
N ILE A 334 -19.95 11.87 -1.82
CA ILE A 334 -18.69 11.22 -2.21
C ILE A 334 -18.35 10.11 -1.23
N ASP A 335 -18.41 10.40 0.08
CA ASP A 335 -18.16 9.43 1.15
C ASP A 335 -19.11 8.23 1.00
N GLN A 336 -20.42 8.50 0.95
CA GLN A 336 -21.44 7.48 0.74
C GLN A 336 -21.21 6.67 -0.54
N THR A 337 -20.74 7.29 -1.62
CA THR A 337 -20.47 6.59 -2.89
C THR A 337 -19.30 5.62 -2.76
N ILE A 338 -18.21 6.05 -2.11
CA ILE A 338 -17.03 5.20 -1.88
C ILE A 338 -17.42 4.02 -0.98
N GLU A 339 -18.11 4.29 0.12
CA GLU A 339 -18.59 3.26 1.06
C GLU A 339 -19.54 2.26 0.40
N PHE A 340 -20.45 2.74 -0.44
CA PHE A 340 -21.37 1.91 -1.23
C PHE A 340 -20.59 0.97 -2.15
N CYS A 341 -19.63 1.51 -2.91
CA CYS A 341 -18.80 0.70 -3.81
C CYS A 341 -17.95 -0.31 -3.04
N MET A 342 -17.28 0.08 -1.95
CA MET A 342 -16.50 -0.84 -1.11
C MET A 342 -17.37 -1.96 -0.54
N SER A 343 -18.57 -1.63 -0.06
CA SER A 343 -19.51 -2.60 0.49
C SER A 343 -19.99 -3.61 -0.54
N TRP A 344 -20.32 -3.16 -1.76
CA TRP A 344 -20.71 -4.06 -2.85
C TRP A 344 -19.55 -4.93 -3.32
N VAL A 345 -18.35 -4.36 -3.51
CA VAL A 345 -17.17 -5.14 -3.88
C VAL A 345 -16.91 -6.23 -2.83
N LYS A 346 -16.91 -5.87 -1.54
CA LYS A 346 -16.78 -6.81 -0.43
C LYS A 346 -17.84 -7.92 -0.48
N SER A 347 -19.10 -7.56 -0.68
CA SER A 347 -20.23 -8.51 -0.76
C SER A 347 -20.08 -9.47 -1.94
N LEU A 348 -19.73 -8.96 -3.12
CA LEU A 348 -19.61 -9.74 -4.34
C LEU A 348 -18.42 -10.71 -4.29
N ILE A 349 -17.25 -10.25 -3.83
CA ILE A 349 -16.06 -11.12 -3.75
C ILE A 349 -16.29 -12.24 -2.73
N LYS A 350 -16.96 -11.99 -1.60
CA LYS A 350 -17.25 -13.02 -0.59
C LYS A 350 -18.19 -14.14 -1.06
N ARG A 351 -18.89 -13.96 -2.19
CA ARG A 351 -19.80 -14.96 -2.78
C ARG A 351 -19.10 -15.89 -3.77
N LEU A 352 -17.85 -15.59 -4.15
CA LEU A 352 -17.04 -16.45 -5.01
C LEU A 352 -16.64 -17.72 -4.28
#